data_AF-X1BFT6-F1
#
_entry.id   AF-X1BFT6-F1
#
_cell.length_a   1.000
_cell.length_b   1.000
_cell.length_c   1.000
_cell.angle_alpha   90.00
_cell.angle_beta   90.00
_cell.angle_gamma   90.00
#
_symmetry.space_group_name_H-M   'P 1'
#
loop_
_entity.id
_entity.type
_entity.pdbx_description
1 polymer ?
#
loop_
_entity_poly.entity_id
_entity_poly.type
_entity_poly.pdbx_seq_one_letter_code
_entity_poly.pdbx_strand_id
1 'polypeptide(L)' 'MSLRGARFLVALGTSCAILLKLNFMKVSDYYYHLPKNLIAQEPLKERDKSKLLIIDRSKGSIEEDVFYNLPEY' A
#
# COMPACT_ATOMS: atom_id res chain seq x y z
N MET A 1 11.72 -21.07 -59.46
CA MET A 1 12.98 -21.04 -58.70
C MET A 1 12.98 -19.71 -57.95
N SER A 2 12.60 -19.60 -56.68
CA SER A 2 12.97 -20.37 -55.51
C SER A 2 11.78 -20.47 -54.55
N LEU A 3 11.56 -21.67 -54.02
CA LEU A 3 10.63 -21.96 -52.93
C LEU A 3 11.21 -21.43 -51.61
N ARG A 4 10.32 -20.91 -50.75
CA ARG A 4 10.08 -21.36 -49.35
C ARG A 4 9.44 -20.22 -48.56
N GLY A 5 8.11 -20.19 -48.62
CA GLY A 5 7.34 -19.83 -47.45
C GLY A 5 7.60 -20.88 -46.36
N ALA A 6 7.98 -20.41 -45.19
CA ALA A 6 7.86 -21.16 -43.95
C ALA A 6 7.17 -20.24 -42.96
N ARG A 7 5.84 -20.21 -43.08
CA ARG A 7 4.93 -19.86 -42.00
C ARG A 7 5.22 -20.84 -40.86
N PHE A 8 6.07 -20.47 -39.91
CA PHE A 8 6.15 -21.17 -38.64
C PHE A 8 5.10 -20.56 -37.70
N LEU A 9 3.86 -20.95 -37.99
CA LEU A 9 2.72 -20.71 -37.12
C LEU A 9 2.81 -21.77 -36.02
N VAL A 10 3.58 -21.49 -34.96
CA VAL A 10 3.53 -22.30 -33.74
C VAL A 10 2.19 -22.01 -33.08
N ALA A 11 1.20 -22.82 -33.43
CA ALA A 11 -0.01 -23.00 -32.67
C ALA A 11 0.35 -23.77 -31.39
N LEU A 12 0.48 -23.06 -30.27
CA LEU A 12 0.23 -23.62 -28.95
C LEU A 12 -0.67 -22.67 -28.17
N GLY A 13 -1.92 -23.09 -28.01
CA GLY A 13 -2.69 -22.87 -26.79
C GLY A 13 -3.35 -21.50 -26.65
N THR A 14 -4.59 -21.42 -27.12
CA THR A 14 -5.60 -20.55 -26.51
C THR A 14 -5.63 -20.75 -24.99
N SER A 15 -5.14 -19.75 -24.24
CA SER A 15 -5.45 -19.42 -22.84
C SER A 15 -4.19 -19.01 -22.06
N CYS A 16 -3.60 -17.87 -22.43
CA CYS A 16 -2.80 -17.09 -21.49
C CYS A 16 -3.23 -15.62 -21.54
N ALA A 17 -4.53 -15.38 -21.72
CA ALA A 17 -5.18 -14.13 -21.32
C ALA A 17 -5.70 -14.24 -19.88
N ILE A 18 -5.13 -15.14 -19.06
CA ILE A 18 -5.35 -15.12 -17.62
C ILE A 18 -4.55 -13.93 -17.10
N LEU A 19 -5.30 -12.85 -16.99
CA LEU A 19 -5.11 -11.62 -16.25
C LEU A 19 -4.35 -11.81 -14.92
N LEU A 20 -3.06 -12.12 -14.94
CA LEU A 20 -2.17 -11.69 -13.88
C LEU A 20 -1.95 -10.20 -14.10
N LYS A 21 -2.94 -9.43 -13.64
CA LYS A 21 -2.78 -8.03 -13.28
C LYS A 21 -1.65 -8.03 -12.24
N LEU A 22 -0.41 -7.98 -12.71
CA LEU A 22 0.72 -7.55 -11.90
C LEU A 22 0.41 -6.09 -11.57
N ASN A 23 -0.37 -5.90 -10.51
CA ASN A 23 -0.48 -4.62 -9.84
C ASN A 23 0.91 -4.36 -9.26
N PHE A 24 1.80 -3.86 -10.10
CA PHE A 24 2.96 -3.11 -9.66
C PHE A 24 2.43 -2.06 -8.69
N MET A 25 2.87 -2.12 -7.43
CA MET A 25 2.47 -1.18 -6.37
C MET A 25 2.45 0.23 -6.95
N LYS A 26 1.25 0.77 -7.15
CA LYS A 26 1.12 2.12 -7.70
C LYS A 26 1.20 3.07 -6.53
N VAL A 27 1.85 4.21 -6.75
CA VAL A 27 1.88 5.29 -5.74
C VAL A 27 0.46 5.71 -5.33
N SER A 28 -0.50 5.58 -6.25
CA SER A 28 -1.92 5.85 -6.00
C SER A 28 -2.55 4.95 -4.92
N ASP A 29 -2.04 3.74 -4.70
CA ASP A 29 -2.61 2.79 -3.74
C ASP A 29 -2.34 3.23 -2.28
N TYR A 30 -1.41 4.16 -2.08
CA TYR A 30 -1.05 4.76 -0.79
C TYR A 30 -1.62 6.18 -0.62
N TYR A 31 -2.45 6.65 -1.56
CA TYR A 31 -3.06 7.96 -1.48
C TYR A 31 -4.22 7.96 -0.47
N TYR A 32 -4.20 8.89 0.47
CA TYR A 32 -5.31 9.17 1.38
C TYR A 32 -5.58 10.67 1.45
N HIS A 33 -6.84 11.03 1.70
CA HIS A 33 -7.24 12.42 1.84
C HIS A 33 -6.80 12.95 3.22
N LEU A 34 -5.79 13.82 3.24
CA LEU A 34 -5.32 14.49 4.46
C LEU A 34 -5.66 15.99 4.42
N PRO A 35 -6.67 16.43 5.20
CA PRO A 35 -6.94 17.84 5.39
C PRO A 35 -5.71 18.59 5.94
N LYS A 36 -5.39 19.75 5.35
CA LYS A 36 -4.20 20.54 5.72
C LYS A 36 -4.17 20.99 7.18
N ASN A 37 -5.34 21.20 7.79
CA ASN A 37 -5.49 21.60 9.19
C ASN A 37 -5.11 20.49 10.19
N LEU A 38 -5.05 19.23 9.75
CA LEU A 38 -4.63 18.10 10.59
C LEU A 38 -3.10 17.89 10.55
N ILE A 39 -2.38 18.61 9.70
CA ILE A 39 -0.93 18.60 9.66
C ILE A 39 -0.43 19.53 10.77
N ALA A 40 0.17 18.96 11.81
CA ALA A 40 0.79 19.74 12.87
C ALA A 40 1.86 20.68 12.29
N GLN A 41 1.70 21.98 12.51
CA GLN A 41 2.64 23.00 12.02
C GLN A 41 3.83 23.19 12.96
N GLU A 42 3.58 23.03 14.27
CA GLU A 42 4.57 23.15 15.34
C GLU A 42 4.42 21.97 16.30
N PRO A 43 5.51 21.56 16.97
CA PRO A 43 5.42 20.55 18.02
C PRO A 43 4.58 21.05 19.20
N LEU A 44 3.97 20.13 19.93
CA LEU A 44 3.31 20.44 21.20
C LEU A 44 4.35 20.92 22.23
N LYS A 45 3.94 21.87 23.08
CA LYS A 45 4.78 22.42 24.16
C LYS A 45 5.27 21.34 25.12
N GLU A 46 4.42 20.36 25.41
CA GLU A 46 4.73 19.16 26.18
C GLU A 46 4.69 17.97 25.22
N ARG A 47 5.87 17.43 24.90
CA ARG A 47 6.04 16.40 23.86
C ARG A 47 5.39 15.07 24.21
N ASP A 48 5.45 14.72 25.50
CA ASP A 48 4.87 13.53 26.11
C ASP A 48 3.33 13.54 26.11
N LYS A 49 2.69 14.70 25.97
CA LYS A 49 1.23 14.83 25.81
C LYS A 49 0.74 14.65 24.37
N SER A 50 1.60 14.22 23.44
CA SER A 50 1.17 13.89 22.08
C SER A 50 0.28 12.64 22.04
N LYS A 51 -0.63 12.57 21.07
CA LYS A 51 -1.51 11.41 20.86
C LYS A 51 -0.70 10.20 20.37
N LEU A 52 -1.07 9.02 20.85
CA LEU A 52 -0.53 7.73 20.44
C LEU A 52 -1.65 6.90 19.81
N LEU A 53 -1.44 6.40 18.59
CA LEU A 53 -2.35 5.47 17.91
C LEU A 53 -1.83 4.05 18.10
N ILE A 54 -2.62 3.19 18.73
CA ILE A 54 -2.28 1.79 18.99
C ILE A 54 -3.07 0.91 18.00
N ILE A 55 -2.37 0.03 17.30
CA ILE A 55 -2.96 -0.88 16.30
C ILE A 55 -2.58 -2.31 16.65
N ASP A 56 -3.57 -3.14 17.02
CA ASP A 56 -3.38 -4.59 17.14
C ASP A 56 -3.49 -5.22 15.74
N ARG A 57 -2.37 -5.66 15.18
CA ARG A 57 -2.34 -6.28 13.83
C ARG A 57 -3.11 -7.60 13.74
N SER A 58 -3.25 -8.32 14.84
CA SER A 58 -3.90 -9.64 14.85
C SER A 58 -5.41 -9.52 15.01
N LYS A 59 -5.85 -8.58 15.86
CA LYS A 59 -7.28 -8.34 16.13
C LYS A 59 -7.90 -7.28 15.22
N GLY A 60 -7.08 -6.45 14.60
CA GLY A 60 -7.53 -5.28 13.83
C GLY A 60 -8.12 -4.18 14.69
N SER A 61 -7.87 -4.17 16.01
CA SER A 61 -8.35 -3.12 16.90
C SER A 61 -7.49 -1.86 16.77
N ILE A 62 -8.15 -0.71 16.96
CA ILE A 62 -7.54 0.62 16.91
C ILE A 62 -7.92 1.32 18.21
N GLU A 63 -6.93 1.80 18.93
CA GLU A 63 -7.09 2.48 20.22
C GLU A 63 -6.29 3.78 20.22
N GLU A 64 -6.76 4.75 21.02
CA GLU A 64 -6.08 6.03 21.22
C GLU A 64 -5.56 6.12 22.65
N ASP A 65 -4.29 6.50 22.81
CA ASP A 65 -3.66 6.75 24.10
C ASP A 65 -2.77 8.02 24.01
N VAL A 66 -1.96 8.28 25.04
CA VAL A 66 -1.04 9.41 25.14
C VAL A 66 0.39 8.89 25.21
N PHE A 67 1.32 9.59 24.56
CA PHE A 67 2.73 9.20 24.49
C PHE A 67 3.40 9.06 25.86
N TYR A 68 2.89 9.74 26.89
CA TYR A 68 3.29 9.59 28.28
C TYR A 68 3.20 8.14 28.80
N ASN A 69 2.19 7.37 28.36
CA ASN A 69 1.95 5.99 28.77
C ASN A 69 2.79 4.96 28.01
N LEU A 70 3.69 5.40 27.12
CA LEU A 70 4.54 4.51 26.32
C LEU A 70 5.31 3.46 27.15
N PRO A 71 5.81 3.73 28.37
CA PRO A 71 6.51 2.72 29.17
C PRO A 71 5.66 1.52 29.62
N GLU A 72 4.33 1.58 29.52
CA GLU A 72 3.42 0.52 29.98
C GLU A 72 3.17 -0.59 28.93
N TYR A 73 3.72 -0.45 27.71
CA TYR A 73 3.54 -1.36 26.57
C TYR A 73 4.86 -2.04 26.16
#